data_AF-A0A3L6JCP6-F1
#
_entry.id   AF-A0A3L6JCP6-F1
#
_cell.length_a   1.000
_cell.length_b   1.000
_cell.length_c   1.000
_cell.angle_alpha   90.00
_cell.angle_beta   90.00
_cell.angle_gamma   90.00
#
_symmetry.space_group_name_H-M   'P 1'
#
loop_
_entity.id
_entity.type
_entity.pdbx_description
1 polymer ?
#
loop_
_entity_poly.entity_id
_entity_poly.type
_entity_poly.pdbx_seq_one_letter_code
_entity_poly.pdbx_strand_id
1 'polypeptide(L)'
;MLKKHLPWLVSPLGWYLMAWCVIVKGPCRGKDCDYWTRVRIRKMPIDQIVDEIRSSLSQCHDGCCQSTENALKQYWTAVGIRDMKRLCQEEPDLCDKIRQVEDEVCSFTGPSSG
;
A
#
# COMPACT_ATOMS: atom_id res chain seq x y z
N MET A 1 -19.91 55.85 -16.92
CA MET A 1 -21.18 55.09 -16.71
C MET A 1 -20.83 53.61 -16.66
N LEU A 2 -21.02 52.99 -15.48
CA LEU A 2 -21.88 51.82 -15.22
C LEU A 2 -21.49 50.54 -15.99
N LYS A 3 -20.91 49.53 -15.30
CA LYS A 3 -21.61 48.39 -14.63
C LYS A 3 -22.37 47.53 -15.66
N LYS A 4 -22.18 46.21 -15.80
CA LYS A 4 -22.44 45.10 -14.83
C LYS A 4 -21.83 43.80 -15.41
N HIS A 5 -20.97 43.07 -14.68
CA HIS A 5 -21.26 41.90 -13.81
C HIS A 5 -21.73 40.63 -14.56
N LEU A 6 -20.84 39.62 -14.72
CA LEU A 6 -20.75 38.32 -13.98
C LEU A 6 -21.73 37.24 -14.57
N PRO A 7 -21.60 35.89 -14.36
CA PRO A 7 -20.43 35.05 -13.98
C PRO A 7 -20.46 33.53 -14.38
N TRP A 8 -19.46 32.77 -13.90
CA TRP A 8 -19.45 31.33 -13.53
C TRP A 8 -19.75 30.27 -14.61
N LEU A 9 -18.68 29.74 -15.22
CA LEU A 9 -18.54 28.31 -15.54
C LEU A 9 -17.08 27.90 -15.29
N VAL A 10 -16.71 27.89 -14.00
CA VAL A 10 -15.58 27.10 -13.53
C VAL A 10 -16.05 25.65 -13.48
N SER A 11 -15.61 24.86 -14.46
CA SER A 11 -15.60 23.40 -14.34
C SER A 11 -14.50 23.00 -13.35
N PRO A 12 -14.83 22.30 -12.25
CA PRO A 12 -13.86 21.81 -11.30
C PRO A 12 -13.50 20.36 -11.68
N LEU A 13 -12.61 20.17 -12.64
CA LEU A 13 -12.12 18.83 -12.96
C LEU A 13 -10.60 18.84 -13.17
N GLY A 14 -9.93 18.19 -12.22
CA GLY A 14 -8.59 17.62 -12.35
C GLY A 14 -7.47 18.65 -12.22
N TRP A 15 -6.98 18.98 -11.03
CA TRP A 15 -6.11 18.09 -10.25
C TRP A 15 -5.48 17.01 -11.13
N TYR A 16 -4.27 17.26 -11.63
CA TYR A 16 -3.15 16.32 -11.70
C TYR A 16 -2.10 16.94 -12.63
N LEU A 17 -1.01 17.45 -12.08
CA LEU A 17 0.27 16.83 -12.35
C LEU A 17 1.26 17.21 -11.25
N MET A 18 1.78 16.17 -10.65
CA MET A 18 2.46 16.17 -9.38
C MET A 18 3.80 16.87 -9.51
N ALA A 19 4.04 17.85 -8.64
CA ALA A 19 5.39 18.27 -8.31
C ALA A 19 6.17 17.02 -7.88
N TRP A 20 7.18 16.65 -8.67
CA TRP A 20 8.17 15.66 -8.29
C TRP A 20 8.90 16.17 -7.05
N CYS A 21 8.43 15.79 -5.87
CA CYS A 21 9.15 16.04 -4.63
C CYS A 21 10.50 15.33 -4.69
N VAL A 22 11.54 16.17 -4.67
CA VAL A 22 12.92 15.91 -4.24
C VAL A 22 13.06 14.58 -3.49
N ILE A 23 13.73 13.61 -4.12
CA ILE A 23 14.22 12.40 -3.44
C ILE A 23 15.31 12.85 -2.48
N VAL A 24 14.93 13.23 -1.26
CA VAL A 24 15.89 13.42 -0.17
C VAL A 24 16.34 12.02 0.23
N LYS A 25 17.59 11.66 -0.10
CA LYS A 25 18.26 10.46 0.44
C LYS A 25 18.41 10.63 1.95
N GLY A 26 17.37 10.28 2.72
CA GLY A 26 17.47 10.09 4.17
C GLY A 26 18.41 8.92 4.50
N PRO A 27 19.05 8.89 5.69
CA PRO A 27 20.22 8.09 5.97
C PRO A 27 19.86 6.61 6.07
N CYS A 28 19.94 5.91 4.94
CA CYS A 28 19.91 4.46 4.99
C CYS A 28 21.25 3.94 5.50
N ARG A 29 21.26 3.37 6.70
CA ARG A 29 22.42 2.66 7.24
C ARG A 29 22.36 1.19 6.82
N GLY A 30 22.89 0.85 5.64
CA GLY A 30 23.15 -0.53 5.24
C GLY A 30 22.56 -0.95 3.89
N LYS A 31 22.74 -2.24 3.54
CA LYS A 31 22.28 -2.88 2.28
C LYS A 31 20.78 -3.23 2.28
N ASP A 32 20.09 -3.07 3.40
CA ASP A 32 18.71 -3.52 3.64
C ASP A 32 17.81 -2.33 3.97
N CYS A 33 17.43 -1.56 2.94
CA CYS A 33 16.73 -0.30 3.12
C CYS A 33 15.22 -0.40 2.91
N ASP A 34 14.48 -0.74 3.96
CA ASP A 34 13.01 -0.87 3.87
C ASP A 34 12.29 0.50 3.87
N TYR A 35 13.01 1.60 4.09
CA TYR A 35 12.44 2.93 4.35
C TYR A 35 11.44 3.38 3.27
N TRP A 36 11.80 3.25 1.99
CA TRP A 36 10.92 3.68 0.90
C TRP A 36 9.68 2.80 0.77
N THR A 37 9.81 1.50 1.04
CA THR A 37 8.67 0.58 1.11
C THR A 37 7.71 0.99 2.23
N ARG A 38 8.24 1.30 3.41
CA ARG A 38 7.44 1.77 4.56
C ARG A 38 6.71 3.07 4.25
N VAL A 39 7.37 4.03 3.62
CA VAL A 39 6.76 5.29 3.16
C VAL A 39 5.67 5.03 2.11
N ARG A 40 5.90 4.13 1.15
CA ARG A 40 4.90 3.76 0.14
C ARG A 40 3.65 3.18 0.79
N ILE A 41 3.81 2.17 1.64
CA ILE A 41 2.68 1.49 2.32
C ILE A 41 1.91 2.48 3.19
N ARG A 42 2.59 3.40 3.88
CA ARG A 42 1.90 4.46 4.64
C ARG A 42 1.00 5.35 3.78
N LYS A 43 1.45 5.71 2.58
CA LYS A 43 0.73 6.62 1.68
C LYS A 43 -0.38 5.94 0.89
N MET A 44 -0.27 4.65 0.61
CA MET A 44 -1.30 3.91 -0.13
C MET A 44 -2.53 3.67 0.74
N PRO A 45 -3.77 3.79 0.23
CA PRO A 45 -4.95 3.38 0.98
C PRO A 45 -4.97 1.86 1.16
N ILE A 46 -5.65 1.39 2.20
CA ILE A 46 -5.68 -0.03 2.56
C ILE A 46 -6.23 -0.87 1.41
N ASP A 47 -7.35 -0.43 0.80
CA ASP A 47 -7.99 -1.13 -0.33
C ASP A 47 -7.02 -1.39 -1.50
N GLN A 48 -6.18 -0.41 -1.85
CA GLN A 48 -5.21 -0.57 -2.93
C GLN A 48 -4.11 -1.59 -2.59
N ILE A 49 -3.69 -1.64 -1.33
CA ILE A 49 -2.69 -2.62 -0.87
C ILE A 49 -3.31 -4.02 -0.90
N VAL A 50 -4.55 -4.14 -0.44
CA VAL A 50 -5.33 -5.39 -0.48
C VAL A 50 -5.48 -5.88 -1.93
N ASP A 51 -5.84 -5.01 -2.88
CA ASP A 51 -5.96 -5.37 -4.30
C ASP A 51 -4.62 -5.79 -4.92
N GLU A 52 -3.52 -5.10 -4.58
CA GLU A 52 -2.17 -5.47 -5.04
C GLU A 52 -1.76 -6.85 -4.53
N ILE A 53 -2.03 -7.15 -3.25
CA ILE A 53 -1.79 -8.46 -2.65
C ILE A 53 -2.66 -9.52 -3.33
N ARG A 54 -3.97 -9.30 -3.46
CA ARG A 54 -4.89 -10.24 -4.11
C ARG A 54 -4.45 -10.56 -5.54
N SER A 55 -4.06 -9.53 -6.30
CA SER A 55 -3.55 -9.69 -7.67
C SER A 55 -2.22 -10.44 -7.72
N SER A 56 -1.40 -10.37 -6.68
CA SER A 56 -0.15 -11.14 -6.57
C SER A 56 -0.42 -12.59 -6.18
N LEU A 57 -1.37 -12.82 -5.28
CA LEU A 57 -1.78 -14.15 -4.82
C LEU A 57 -2.52 -14.95 -5.89
N SER A 58 -3.36 -14.30 -6.71
CA SER A 58 -4.09 -14.96 -7.80
C SER A 58 -3.18 -15.52 -8.89
N GLN A 59 -1.99 -14.91 -9.07
CA GLN A 59 -0.96 -15.40 -10.00
C GLN A 59 -0.20 -16.63 -9.46
N CYS A 60 -0.34 -16.97 -8.18
CA CYS A 60 0.29 -18.15 -7.58
C CYS A 60 -0.55 -19.44 -7.68
N HIS A 61 -1.71 -19.39 -8.35
CA HIS A 61 -2.67 -20.51 -8.38
C HIS A 61 -2.21 -21.73 -9.22
N ASP A 62 -1.14 -21.63 -10.00
CA ASP A 62 -0.72 -22.71 -10.93
C ASP A 62 0.10 -23.88 -10.32
N GLY A 63 0.17 -24.02 -8.99
CA GLY A 63 0.73 -25.29 -8.45
C GLY A 63 1.26 -25.30 -7.02
N CYS A 64 0.98 -24.29 -6.20
CA CYS A 64 1.47 -24.27 -4.83
C CYS A 64 0.33 -23.99 -3.86
N CYS A 65 -0.12 -25.02 -3.13
CA CYS A 65 -1.01 -24.90 -1.98
C CYS A 65 -0.28 -24.24 -0.80
N GLN A 66 0.19 -23.00 -0.98
CA GLN A 66 0.76 -22.23 0.11
C GLN A 66 -0.39 -21.63 0.92
N SER A 67 -0.30 -21.72 2.25
CA SER A 67 -1.25 -21.03 3.13
C SER A 67 -1.22 -19.53 2.86
N THR A 68 -2.37 -18.85 2.96
CA THR A 68 -2.49 -17.40 2.82
C THR A 68 -1.44 -16.66 3.66
N GLU A 69 -1.18 -17.13 4.88
CA GLU A 69 -0.14 -16.61 5.78
C GLU A 69 1.27 -16.66 5.16
N ASN A 70 1.65 -17.79 4.55
CA ASN A 70 2.97 -17.93 3.92
C ASN A 70 3.10 -17.04 2.69
N ALA A 71 2.01 -16.90 1.93
CA ALA A 71 1.99 -16.05 0.74
C ALA A 71 2.03 -14.56 1.10
N LEU A 72 1.34 -14.13 2.16
CA LEU A 72 1.47 -12.79 2.73
C LEU A 72 2.90 -12.51 3.21
N LYS A 73 3.51 -13.45 3.93
CA LYS A 73 4.91 -13.32 4.37
C LYS A 73 5.87 -13.16 3.18
N GLN A 74 5.67 -13.91 2.11
CA GLN A 74 6.48 -13.78 0.89
C GLN A 74 6.24 -12.45 0.19
N TYR A 75 4.99 -12.00 0.08
CA TYR A 75 4.66 -10.68 -0.47
C TYR A 75 5.37 -9.57 0.30
N TRP A 76 5.25 -9.55 1.64
CA TRP A 76 5.91 -8.55 2.48
C TRP A 76 7.42 -8.58 2.32
N THR A 77 8.01 -9.77 2.28
CA THR A 77 9.45 -9.95 2.04
C THR A 77 9.86 -9.42 0.67
N ALA A 78 9.06 -9.67 -0.38
CA ALA A 78 9.31 -9.23 -1.75
C ALA A 78 9.22 -7.71 -1.91
N VAL A 79 8.29 -7.05 -1.21
CA VAL A 79 8.21 -5.58 -1.21
C VAL A 79 9.29 -4.93 -0.34
N GLY A 80 9.99 -5.72 0.49
CA GLY A 80 11.13 -5.28 1.30
C GLY A 80 10.89 -5.30 2.81
N ILE A 81 9.72 -5.69 3.30
CA ILE A 81 9.48 -5.91 4.74
C ILE A 81 9.95 -7.32 5.11
N ARG A 82 11.20 -7.42 5.57
CA ARG A 82 11.81 -8.70 5.96
C ARG A 82 11.55 -9.10 7.42
N ASP A 83 11.42 -8.11 8.30
CA ASP A 83 11.23 -8.34 9.74
C ASP A 83 10.01 -7.56 10.25
N MET A 84 8.87 -8.25 10.28
CA MET A 84 7.61 -7.69 10.77
C MET A 84 7.68 -7.33 12.25
N LYS A 85 8.43 -8.09 13.06
CA LYS A 85 8.56 -7.84 14.49
C LYS A 85 9.30 -6.53 14.73
N ARG A 86 10.41 -6.32 14.04
CA ARG A 86 11.17 -5.07 14.10
C ARG A 86 10.35 -3.89 13.58
N LEU A 87 9.60 -4.08 12.49
CA LEU A 87 8.68 -3.06 11.97
C LEU A 87 7.67 -2.60 13.03
N CYS A 88 7.03 -3.54 13.73
CA CYS A 88 6.06 -3.22 14.79
C CYS A 88 6.68 -2.53 16.01
N GLN A 89 7.98 -2.72 16.26
CA GLN A 89 8.70 -2.00 17.32
C GLN A 89 9.09 -0.58 16.90
N GLU A 90 9.55 -0.41 15.66
CA GLU A 90 9.99 0.88 15.14
C GLU A 90 8.79 1.79 14.77
N GLU A 91 7.72 1.20 14.22
CA GLU A 91 6.62 1.90 13.57
C GLU A 91 5.26 1.22 13.84
N PRO A 92 4.69 1.38 15.06
CA PRO A 92 3.47 0.68 15.47
C PRO A 92 2.26 0.98 14.56
N ASP A 93 2.08 2.25 14.13
CA ASP A 93 0.97 2.62 13.24
C ASP A 93 1.01 1.89 11.89
N LEU A 94 2.22 1.65 11.37
CA LEU A 94 2.40 0.93 10.12
C LEU A 94 2.13 -0.57 10.30
N CYS A 95 2.50 -1.12 11.45
CA CYS A 95 2.18 -2.50 11.82
C CYS A 95 0.67 -2.71 11.94
N ASP A 96 -0.07 -1.79 12.59
CA ASP A 96 -1.53 -1.89 12.69
C ASP A 96 -2.20 -1.80 11.32
N LYS A 97 -1.68 -0.96 10.44
CA LYS A 97 -2.17 -0.87 9.05
C LYS A 97 -1.93 -2.17 8.28
N ILE A 98 -0.74 -2.76 8.40
CA ILE A 98 -0.43 -4.04 7.75
C ILE A 98 -1.33 -5.14 8.28
N ARG A 99 -1.59 -5.18 9.59
CA ARG A 99 -2.54 -6.15 10.17
C ARG A 99 -3.95 -5.99 9.61
N GLN A 100 -4.43 -4.76 9.43
CA GLN A 100 -5.73 -4.53 8.80
C GLN A 100 -5.76 -5.06 7.35
N VAL A 101 -4.71 -4.78 6.58
CA VAL A 101 -4.57 -5.32 5.21
C VAL A 101 -4.58 -6.86 5.22
N GLU A 102 -3.83 -7.50 6.11
CA GLU A 102 -3.76 -8.97 6.21
C GLU A 102 -5.11 -9.57 6.57
N ASP A 103 -5.87 -8.94 7.49
CA ASP A 103 -7.20 -9.38 7.90
C ASP A 103 -8.22 -9.30 6.74
N GLU A 104 -8.17 -8.22 5.96
CA GLU A 104 -9.04 -8.02 4.79
C GLU A 104 -8.72 -8.97 3.63
N VAL A 105 -7.44 -9.34 3.46
CA VAL A 105 -7.02 -10.36 2.49
C VAL A 105 -7.49 -11.74 2.95
N CYS A 106 -7.27 -12.08 4.23
CA CYS A 106 -7.67 -13.38 4.79
C CYS A 106 -9.19 -13.59 4.75
N SER A 107 -9.97 -12.57 5.12
CA SER A 107 -11.44 -12.60 5.09
C SER A 107 -12.01 -12.87 3.70
N PHE A 108 -11.30 -12.44 2.65
CA PHE A 108 -11.69 -12.69 1.25
C PHE A 108 -11.35 -14.12 0.80
N THR A 109 -10.26 -14.70 1.32
CA THR A 109 -9.85 -16.08 1.01
C THR A 109 -10.49 -17.15 1.89
N GLY A 110 -11.42 -16.77 2.78
CA GLY A 110 -12.23 -17.71 3.54
C GLY A 110 -12.99 -18.68 2.62
N PRO A 111 -13.28 -19.91 3.06
CA PRO A 111 -13.90 -20.90 2.20
C PRO A 111 -15.24 -20.38 1.69
N SER A 112 -15.34 -20.17 0.38
CA SER A 112 -16.64 -20.29 -0.29
C SER A 112 -17.09 -21.73 -0.08
N SER A 113 -17.82 -21.96 1.01
CA SER A 113 -18.61 -23.17 1.21
C SER A 113 -19.72 -23.16 0.16
N GLY A 114 -19.43 -23.76 -0.99
CA GLY A 114 -20.41 -24.18 -2.00
C GLY A 114 -20.57 -25.70 -1.95
#